data_AF-A0A8T4Q810-F1
#
_entry.id   AF-A0A8T4Q810-F1
#
_cell.length_a   1.000
_cell.length_b   1.000
_cell.length_c   1.000
_cell.angle_alpha   90.00
_cell.angle_beta   90.00
_cell.angle_gamma   90.00
#
_symmetry.space_group_name_H-M   'P 1'
#
loop_
_entity.id
_entity.type
_entity.pdbx_description
1 polymer ?
#
loop_
_entity_poly.entity_id
_entity_poly.type
_entity_poly.pdbx_seq_one_letter_code
_entity_poly.pdbx_strand_id
1 'polypeptide(L)'
;KAISLRQKTREEFKERKEKFIEKREKLAEVRVKAKDCKGDSEKCEMLREEILVRSQDHLLTSIEHLEGMFKKLKIRITNSESIENKEDILANIDAKIEVANKLYAEINAMENPSKEELKVKAKAVKILFVESKQNIKLNSNLVISHRIKAAIHKSEKLLEKLNKLSLKLEGESKTEFDAKIEAFNLKLAEAKTELDLAAKVNSEGEFQKAKEHIKEAYKRLREAHEELKQAARIVVKSKVSLNTEKEVENDKE
;
A
#
# COMPACT_ATOMS: atom_id res chain seq x y z
N LYS A 1 16.64 -5.02 -12.20
CA LYS A 1 17.10 -4.09 -11.13
C LYS A 1 15.98 -3.70 -10.15
N ALA A 2 14.85 -3.13 -10.60
CA ALA A 2 13.75 -2.71 -9.70
C ALA A 2 13.06 -3.84 -8.89
N ILE A 3 12.93 -5.05 -9.47
CA ILE A 3 12.34 -6.22 -8.78
C ILE A 3 13.22 -6.67 -7.60
N SER A 4 14.54 -6.73 -7.80
CA SER A 4 15.53 -7.08 -6.76
C SER A 4 15.54 -6.05 -5.62
N LEU A 5 15.47 -4.74 -5.93
CA LEU A 5 15.41 -3.70 -4.90
C LEU A 5 14.14 -3.80 -4.04
N ARG A 6 12.98 -4.03 -4.65
CA ARG A 6 11.70 -4.20 -3.91
C ARG A 6 11.73 -5.42 -3.00
N GLN A 7 12.33 -6.51 -3.44
CA GLN A 7 12.43 -7.75 -2.68
C GLN A 7 13.36 -7.56 -1.48
N LYS A 8 14.55 -6.98 -1.70
CA LYS A 8 15.48 -6.62 -0.64
C LYS A 8 14.85 -5.73 0.43
N THR A 9 14.19 -4.63 0.03
CA THR A 9 13.54 -3.73 1.01
C THR A 9 12.36 -4.39 1.74
N ARG A 10 11.71 -5.40 1.13
CA ARG A 10 10.65 -6.17 1.80
C ARG A 10 11.22 -7.07 2.89
N GLU A 11 12.36 -7.71 2.62
CA GLU A 11 13.06 -8.58 3.58
C GLU A 11 13.64 -7.76 4.73
N GLU A 12 14.36 -6.67 4.44
CA GLU A 12 14.87 -5.73 5.45
C GLU A 12 13.74 -5.19 6.36
N PHE A 13 12.59 -4.86 5.77
CA PHE A 13 11.43 -4.43 6.56
C PHE A 13 10.87 -5.52 7.45
N LYS A 14 10.87 -6.77 6.98
CA LYS A 14 10.38 -7.92 7.76
C LYS A 14 11.26 -8.12 8.98
N GLU A 15 12.57 -8.12 8.79
CA GLU A 15 13.56 -8.24 9.87
C GLU A 15 13.42 -7.09 10.89
N ARG A 16 13.35 -5.85 10.42
CA ARG A 16 13.14 -4.67 11.29
C ARG A 16 11.83 -4.77 12.09
N LYS A 17 10.76 -5.29 11.48
CA LYS A 17 9.48 -5.50 12.16
C LYS A 17 9.58 -6.57 13.24
N GLU A 18 10.27 -7.67 12.95
CA GLU A 18 10.49 -8.76 13.91
C GLU A 18 11.29 -8.27 15.12
N LYS A 19 12.41 -7.57 14.88
CA LYS A 19 13.22 -6.93 15.93
C LYS A 19 12.41 -5.95 16.77
N PHE A 20 11.60 -5.09 16.15
CA PHE A 20 10.72 -4.16 16.86
C PHE A 20 9.72 -4.87 17.78
N ILE A 21 9.09 -5.96 17.30
CA ILE A 21 8.13 -6.75 18.09
C ILE A 21 8.85 -7.42 19.27
N GLU A 22 9.98 -8.07 19.00
CA GLU A 22 10.78 -8.77 20.01
C GLU A 22 11.24 -7.83 21.13
N LYS A 23 11.81 -6.66 20.79
CA LYS A 23 12.27 -5.69 21.79
C LYS A 23 11.12 -5.12 22.61
N ARG A 24 9.96 -4.91 21.99
CA ARG A 24 8.74 -4.46 22.68
C ARG A 24 8.26 -5.50 23.70
N GLU A 25 8.23 -6.77 23.33
CA GLU A 25 7.82 -7.88 24.19
C GLU A 25 8.78 -8.05 25.36
N LYS A 26 10.10 -8.07 25.09
CA LYS A 26 11.15 -8.10 26.11
C LYS A 26 11.05 -6.95 27.10
N LEU A 27 10.75 -5.73 26.65
CA LEU A 27 10.54 -4.59 27.54
C LEU A 27 9.28 -4.75 28.39
N ALA A 28 8.19 -5.27 27.81
CA ALA A 28 6.94 -5.52 28.53
C ALA A 28 7.12 -6.55 29.65
N GLU A 29 7.84 -7.64 29.38
CA GLU A 29 8.14 -8.69 30.36
C GLU A 29 8.88 -8.15 31.60
N VAL A 30 9.93 -7.36 31.40
CA VAL A 30 10.70 -6.79 32.53
C VAL A 30 9.87 -5.79 33.31
N ARG A 31 9.05 -4.98 32.63
CA ARG A 31 8.11 -4.08 33.32
C ARG A 31 7.10 -4.82 34.18
N VAL A 32 6.65 -6.00 33.76
CA VAL A 32 5.76 -6.85 34.57
C VAL A 32 6.51 -7.35 35.81
N LYS A 33 7.73 -7.87 35.65
CA LYS A 33 8.57 -8.34 36.76
C LYS A 33 8.90 -7.24 37.77
N ALA A 34 9.04 -6.00 37.30
CA ALA A 34 9.36 -4.84 38.13
C ALA A 34 8.14 -4.21 38.82
N LYS A 35 6.90 -4.67 38.59
CA LYS A 35 5.70 -4.07 39.22
C LYS A 35 5.74 -4.13 40.75
N ASP A 36 6.29 -5.20 41.29
CA ASP A 36 6.33 -5.44 42.74
C ASP A 36 7.56 -4.83 43.42
N CYS A 37 8.40 -4.11 42.66
CA CYS A 37 9.57 -3.44 43.20
C CYS A 37 9.21 -2.15 43.94
N LYS A 38 9.02 -2.28 45.26
CA LYS A 38 8.69 -1.17 46.18
C LYS A 38 9.86 -0.63 47.00
N GLY A 39 11.06 -1.19 46.87
CA GLY A 39 12.26 -0.77 47.61
C GLY A 39 13.55 -0.95 46.81
N ASP A 40 14.69 -0.72 47.47
CA ASP A 40 16.03 -0.72 46.87
C ASP A 40 16.76 -2.03 47.13
N SER A 41 16.07 -3.15 46.93
CA SER A 41 16.76 -4.43 46.88
C SER A 41 17.59 -4.50 45.61
N GLU A 42 18.73 -5.19 45.67
CA GLU A 42 19.63 -5.41 44.53
C GLU A 42 18.85 -5.94 43.30
N LYS A 43 17.91 -6.86 43.50
CA LYS A 43 17.02 -7.38 42.45
C LYS A 43 16.18 -6.28 41.79
N CYS A 44 15.70 -5.30 42.57
CA CYS A 44 14.90 -4.20 42.05
C CYS A 44 15.74 -3.13 41.37
N GLU A 45 16.97 -2.89 41.82
CA GLU A 45 17.93 -2.05 41.13
C GLU A 45 18.31 -2.63 39.76
N MET A 46 18.65 -3.93 39.71
CA MET A 46 18.92 -4.64 38.45
C MET A 46 17.74 -4.55 37.47
N LEU A 47 16.51 -4.73 37.94
CA LEU A 47 15.31 -4.62 37.10
C LEU A 47 15.10 -3.18 36.60
N ARG A 48 15.41 -2.15 37.40
CA ARG A 48 15.32 -0.75 36.99
C ARG A 48 16.35 -0.43 35.91
N GLU A 49 17.59 -0.88 36.06
CA GLU A 49 18.64 -0.75 35.06
C GLU A 49 18.28 -1.48 33.76
N GLU A 50 17.80 -2.72 33.86
CA GLU A 50 17.36 -3.51 32.70
C GLU A 50 16.21 -2.82 31.95
N ILE A 51 15.29 -2.13 32.65
CA ILE A 51 14.23 -1.33 32.03
C ILE A 51 14.82 -0.18 31.22
N LEU A 52 15.85 0.50 31.70
CA LEU A 52 16.48 1.62 30.99
C LEU A 52 17.12 1.11 29.70
N VAL A 53 17.95 0.07 29.78
CA VAL A 53 18.61 -0.56 28.63
C VAL A 53 17.58 -1.05 27.61
N ARG A 54 16.57 -1.82 28.04
CA ARG A 54 15.53 -2.32 27.12
C ARG A 54 14.63 -1.22 26.56
N SER A 55 14.44 -0.12 27.29
CA SER A 55 13.70 1.03 26.78
C SER A 55 14.48 1.72 25.66
N GLN A 56 15.78 1.93 25.84
CA GLN A 56 16.66 2.49 24.79
C GLN A 56 16.63 1.62 23.53
N ASP A 57 16.85 0.31 23.66
CA ASP A 57 16.74 -0.66 22.57
C ASP A 57 15.40 -0.61 21.83
N HIS A 58 14.30 -0.52 22.58
CA HIS A 58 12.97 -0.44 22.01
C HIS A 58 12.76 0.86 21.23
N LEU A 59 13.28 1.99 21.72
CA LEU A 59 13.19 3.27 21.00
C LEU A 59 13.99 3.24 19.69
N LEU A 60 15.21 2.71 19.70
CA LEU A 60 16.05 2.56 18.50
C LEU A 60 15.36 1.69 17.45
N THR A 61 14.88 0.51 17.83
CA THR A 61 14.16 -0.39 16.92
C THR A 61 12.81 0.18 16.45
N SER A 62 12.14 1.00 17.25
CA SER A 62 10.93 1.73 16.83
C SER A 62 11.22 2.70 15.69
N ILE A 63 12.34 3.43 15.78
CA ILE A 63 12.79 4.36 14.75
C ILE A 63 13.17 3.60 13.48
N GLU A 64 13.95 2.52 13.59
CA GLU A 64 14.34 1.69 12.44
C GLU A 64 13.12 1.08 11.74
N HIS A 65 12.13 0.64 12.50
CA HIS A 65 10.87 0.12 11.95
C HIS A 65 10.12 1.21 11.17
N LEU A 66 10.09 2.43 11.71
CA LEU A 66 9.47 3.58 11.06
C LEU A 66 10.17 3.95 9.76
N GLU A 67 11.50 4.04 9.79
CA GLU A 67 12.34 4.27 8.60
C GLU A 67 12.08 3.18 7.54
N GLY A 68 11.92 1.92 7.96
CA GLY A 68 11.57 0.82 7.07
C GLY A 68 10.19 1.00 6.40
N MET A 69 9.20 1.53 7.13
CA MET A 69 7.89 1.86 6.54
C MET A 69 8.01 2.96 5.49
N PHE A 70 8.77 4.02 5.77
CA PHE A 70 9.01 5.12 4.85
C PHE A 70 9.79 4.69 3.61
N LYS A 71 10.85 3.89 3.74
CA LYS A 71 11.60 3.34 2.59
C LYS A 71 10.70 2.54 1.64
N LYS A 72 9.82 1.70 2.19
CA LYS A 72 8.85 0.95 1.38
C LYS A 72 7.86 1.87 0.66
N LEU A 73 7.38 2.90 1.34
CA LEU A 73 6.47 3.87 0.75
C LEU A 73 7.18 4.67 -0.36
N LYS A 74 8.39 5.16 -0.10
CA LYS A 74 9.25 5.88 -1.04
C LYS A 74 9.41 5.08 -2.33
N ILE A 75 9.83 3.80 -2.25
CA ILE A 75 9.96 2.93 -3.43
C ILE A 75 8.66 2.79 -4.21
N ARG A 76 7.51 2.70 -3.53
CA ARG A 76 6.21 2.57 -4.21
C ARG A 76 5.83 3.85 -4.95
N ILE A 77 6.05 5.01 -4.32
CA ILE A 77 5.78 6.32 -4.91
C ILE A 77 6.73 6.58 -6.08
N THR A 78 8.03 6.35 -5.91
CA THR A 78 9.04 6.52 -6.96
C THR A 78 8.71 5.70 -8.21
N ASN A 79 8.20 4.49 -8.04
CA ASN A 79 7.81 3.63 -9.16
C ASN A 79 6.38 3.87 -9.68
N SER A 80 5.63 4.82 -9.11
CA SER A 80 4.32 5.21 -9.62
C SER A 80 4.51 6.28 -10.68
N GLU A 81 3.88 6.07 -11.84
CA GLU A 81 3.89 7.02 -12.97
C GLU A 81 2.78 8.07 -12.82
N SER A 82 1.70 7.73 -12.11
CA SER A 82 0.45 8.49 -12.15
C SER A 82 0.15 9.31 -10.89
N ILE A 83 1.08 9.41 -9.93
CA ILE A 83 0.89 10.19 -8.70
C ILE A 83 1.22 11.65 -8.98
N GLU A 84 0.25 12.53 -8.71
CA GLU A 84 0.43 13.98 -8.70
C GLU A 84 1.22 14.41 -7.45
N ASN A 85 2.00 15.49 -7.55
CA ASN A 85 2.84 16.03 -6.46
C ASN A 85 3.81 15.01 -5.85
N LYS A 86 4.30 14.10 -6.70
CA LYS A 86 5.19 13.01 -6.29
C LYS A 86 6.43 13.52 -5.58
N GLU A 87 7.02 14.60 -6.08
CA GLU A 87 8.23 15.24 -5.56
C GLU A 87 7.99 15.77 -4.14
N ASP A 88 6.85 16.42 -3.88
CA ASP A 88 6.49 16.94 -2.56
C ASP A 88 6.30 15.82 -1.54
N ILE A 89 5.64 14.73 -1.94
CA ILE A 89 5.45 13.57 -1.05
C ILE A 89 6.80 12.93 -0.72
N LEU A 90 7.68 12.79 -1.71
CA LEU A 90 9.03 12.24 -1.52
C LEU A 90 9.88 13.14 -0.60
N ALA A 91 9.82 14.46 -0.79
CA ALA A 91 10.52 15.43 0.06
C ALA A 91 10.03 15.37 1.52
N ASN A 92 8.71 15.28 1.74
CA ASN A 92 8.14 15.12 3.08
C ASN A 92 8.57 13.80 3.74
N ILE A 93 8.62 12.70 2.98
CA ILE A 93 9.14 11.41 3.47
C ILE A 93 10.61 11.55 3.88
N ASP A 94 11.43 12.22 3.07
CA ASP A 94 12.85 12.40 3.35
C ASP A 94 13.08 13.27 4.59
N ALA A 95 12.30 14.35 4.76
CA ALA A 95 12.33 15.16 5.98
C ALA A 95 11.96 14.34 7.23
N LYS A 96 10.96 13.46 7.16
CA LYS A 96 10.59 12.58 8.29
C LYS A 96 11.66 11.52 8.58
N ILE A 97 12.34 11.00 7.55
CA ILE A 97 13.50 10.10 7.72
C ILE A 97 14.66 10.84 8.39
N GLU A 98 14.93 12.10 8.02
CA GLU A 98 15.99 12.90 8.64
C GLU A 98 15.73 13.13 10.13
N VAL A 99 14.51 13.51 10.50
CA VAL A 99 14.09 13.63 11.92
C VAL A 99 14.25 12.30 12.66
N ALA A 100 13.89 11.19 12.01
CA ALA A 100 14.07 9.85 12.57
C ALA A 100 15.56 9.53 12.82
N ASN A 101 16.42 9.81 11.85
CA ASN A 101 17.87 9.59 11.96
C ASN A 101 18.51 10.45 13.04
N LYS A 102 18.08 11.71 13.19
CA LYS A 102 18.54 12.59 14.27
C LYS A 102 18.17 12.02 15.64
N LEU A 103 16.91 11.61 15.84
CA LEU A 103 16.48 10.98 17.08
C LEU A 103 17.22 9.67 17.35
N TYR A 104 17.50 8.88 16.31
CA TYR A 104 18.29 7.65 16.43
C TYR A 104 19.69 7.96 16.98
N ALA A 105 20.40 8.90 16.36
CA ALA A 105 21.74 9.29 16.78
C ALA A 105 21.75 9.82 18.22
N GLU A 106 20.79 10.67 18.58
CA GLU A 106 20.66 11.20 19.93
C GLU A 106 20.41 10.12 21.00
N ILE A 107 19.64 9.07 20.68
CA ILE A 107 19.36 7.96 21.62
C ILE A 107 20.55 6.99 21.65
N ASN A 108 21.17 6.72 20.52
CA ASN A 108 22.29 5.80 20.40
C ASN A 108 23.56 6.33 21.09
N ALA A 109 23.73 7.65 21.15
CA ALA A 109 24.83 8.30 21.85
C ALA A 109 24.65 8.39 23.38
N MET A 110 23.50 7.98 23.92
CA MET A 110 23.28 8.00 25.37
C MET A 110 24.00 6.83 26.05
N GLU A 111 25.01 7.14 26.85
CA GLU A 111 25.64 6.20 27.77
C GLU A 111 24.92 6.27 29.12
N ASN A 112 24.40 5.13 29.60
CA ASN A 112 23.72 5.00 30.89
C ASN A 112 22.60 6.05 31.12
N PRO A 113 21.60 6.14 30.23
CA PRO A 113 20.62 7.21 30.29
C PRO A 113 19.76 7.15 31.56
N SER A 114 19.50 8.31 32.15
CA SER A 114 18.54 8.42 33.24
C SER A 114 17.11 8.16 32.75
N LYS A 115 16.22 7.83 33.69
CA LYS A 115 14.80 7.64 33.43
C LYS A 115 14.15 8.87 32.77
N GLU A 116 14.49 10.07 33.21
CA GLU A 116 13.87 11.29 32.68
C GLU A 116 14.39 11.63 31.27
N GLU A 117 15.68 11.39 30.98
CA GLU A 117 16.22 11.53 29.61
C GLU A 117 15.54 10.57 28.63
N LEU A 118 15.44 9.28 28.97
CA LEU A 118 14.75 8.30 28.15
C LEU A 118 13.27 8.64 27.95
N LYS A 119 12.60 9.19 28.97
CA LYS A 119 11.20 9.60 28.88
C LYS A 119 11.00 10.77 27.92
N VAL A 120 11.92 11.73 27.89
CA VAL A 120 11.90 12.82 26.89
C VAL A 120 12.07 12.26 25.49
N LYS A 121 13.04 11.36 25.27
CA LYS A 121 13.23 10.72 23.95
C LYS A 121 12.05 9.84 23.56
N ALA A 122 11.47 9.09 24.49
CA ALA A 122 10.29 8.26 24.24
C ALA A 122 9.09 9.11 23.80
N LYS A 123 8.89 10.29 24.39
CA LYS A 123 7.85 11.23 23.94
C LYS A 123 8.11 11.71 22.51
N ALA A 124 9.35 12.10 22.18
CA ALA A 124 9.72 12.53 20.84
C ALA A 124 9.50 11.43 19.79
N VAL A 125 9.96 10.20 20.07
CA VAL A 125 9.72 9.02 19.21
C VAL A 125 8.23 8.75 19.05
N LYS A 126 7.45 8.83 20.13
CA LYS A 126 6.00 8.62 20.06
C LYS A 126 5.31 9.63 19.15
N ILE A 127 5.64 10.92 19.28
CA ILE A 127 5.09 11.99 18.42
C ILE A 127 5.43 11.70 16.97
N LEU A 128 6.72 11.47 16.67
CA LEU A 128 7.17 11.14 15.32
C LEU A 128 6.42 9.92 14.75
N PHE A 129 6.26 8.86 15.56
CA PHE A 129 5.61 7.64 15.13
C PHE A 129 4.12 7.84 14.81
N VAL A 130 3.40 8.62 15.64
CA VAL A 130 1.96 8.89 15.44
C VAL A 130 1.74 9.70 14.16
N GLU A 131 2.46 10.81 13.99
CA GLU A 131 2.37 11.65 12.79
C GLU A 131 2.73 10.88 11.53
N SER A 132 3.85 10.16 11.58
CA SER A 132 4.35 9.40 10.45
C SER A 132 3.41 8.27 10.06
N LYS A 133 2.74 7.61 11.02
CA LYS A 133 1.79 6.54 10.74
C LYS A 133 0.57 7.05 9.96
N GLN A 134 0.10 8.26 10.25
CA GLN A 134 -0.99 8.88 9.49
C GLN A 134 -0.53 9.19 8.06
N ASN A 135 0.63 9.83 7.92
CA ASN A 135 1.22 10.14 6.61
C ASN A 135 1.44 8.86 5.76
N ILE A 136 1.97 7.81 6.37
CA ILE A 136 2.19 6.51 5.70
C ILE A 136 0.87 5.91 5.22
N LYS A 137 -0.20 5.99 6.03
CA LYS A 137 -1.53 5.48 5.64
C LYS A 137 -2.12 6.28 4.48
N LEU A 138 -2.14 7.60 4.60
CA LEU A 138 -2.63 8.54 3.58
C LEU A 138 -1.99 8.22 2.21
N ASN A 139 -0.66 8.21 2.19
CA ASN A 139 0.12 8.02 0.97
C ASN A 139 0.09 6.57 0.46
N SER A 140 -0.03 5.57 1.34
CA SER A 140 -0.22 4.18 0.92
C SER A 140 -1.54 3.97 0.19
N ASN A 141 -2.63 4.57 0.70
CA ASN A 141 -3.93 4.53 0.05
C ASN A 141 -3.88 5.24 -1.30
N LEU A 142 -3.28 6.44 -1.35
CA LEU A 142 -3.08 7.21 -2.57
C LEU A 142 -2.37 6.38 -3.66
N VAL A 143 -1.24 5.74 -3.32
CA VAL A 143 -0.52 4.86 -4.26
C VAL A 143 -1.42 3.77 -4.84
N ILE A 144 -2.26 3.14 -4.00
CA ILE A 144 -3.13 2.05 -4.46
C ILE A 144 -4.23 2.61 -5.38
N SER A 145 -4.89 3.69 -4.97
CA SER A 145 -5.90 4.37 -5.77
C SER A 145 -5.37 4.75 -7.16
N HIS A 146 -4.17 5.33 -7.23
CA HIS A 146 -3.54 5.67 -8.52
C HIS A 146 -3.23 4.47 -9.40
N ARG A 147 -2.88 3.31 -8.81
CA ARG A 147 -2.70 2.07 -9.58
C ARG A 147 -4.02 1.56 -10.14
N ILE A 148 -5.12 1.69 -9.39
CA ILE A 148 -6.46 1.33 -9.88
C ILE A 148 -6.87 2.30 -11.00
N LYS A 149 -6.68 3.62 -10.83
CA LYS A 149 -6.90 4.63 -11.89
C LYS A 149 -6.12 4.30 -13.17
N ALA A 150 -4.85 3.95 -13.04
CA ALA A 150 -4.03 3.55 -14.20
C ALA A 150 -4.55 2.28 -14.88
N ALA A 151 -5.11 1.33 -14.12
CA ALA A 151 -5.72 0.13 -14.68
C ALA A 151 -7.07 0.41 -15.35
N ILE A 152 -7.89 1.32 -14.80
CA ILE A 152 -9.11 1.85 -15.44
C ILE A 152 -8.77 2.43 -16.81
N HIS A 153 -7.79 3.34 -16.88
CA HIS A 153 -7.35 3.95 -18.15
C HIS A 153 -6.90 2.92 -19.19
N LYS A 154 -6.20 1.87 -18.75
CA LYS A 154 -5.80 0.77 -19.64
C LYS A 154 -7.00 -0.02 -20.14
N SER A 155 -7.99 -0.28 -19.28
CA SER A 155 -9.22 -0.97 -19.66
C SER A 155 -10.05 -0.14 -20.66
N GLU A 156 -10.13 1.18 -20.50
CA GLU A 156 -10.81 2.08 -21.44
C GLU A 156 -10.15 2.04 -22.83
N LYS A 157 -8.82 2.14 -22.89
CA LYS A 157 -8.08 1.97 -24.16
C LYS A 157 -8.29 0.61 -24.80
N LEU A 158 -8.45 -0.44 -24.00
CA LEU A 158 -8.74 -1.77 -24.53
C LEU A 158 -10.17 -1.86 -25.07
N LEU A 159 -11.14 -1.25 -24.39
CA LEU A 159 -12.51 -1.12 -24.87
C LEU A 159 -12.56 -0.40 -26.22
N GLU A 160 -11.85 0.72 -26.37
CA GLU A 160 -11.79 1.47 -27.64
C GLU A 160 -11.30 0.58 -28.80
N LYS A 161 -10.25 -0.21 -28.56
CA LYS A 161 -9.73 -1.17 -29.55
C LYS A 161 -10.77 -2.24 -29.86
N LEU A 162 -11.45 -2.75 -28.85
CA LEU A 162 -12.43 -3.80 -28.99
C LEU A 162 -13.67 -3.33 -29.77
N ASN A 163 -14.14 -2.11 -29.51
CA ASN A 163 -15.23 -1.47 -30.25
C ASN A 163 -14.92 -1.30 -31.74
N LYS A 164 -13.67 -0.99 -32.09
CA LYS A 164 -13.25 -0.96 -33.50
C LYS A 164 -13.32 -2.34 -34.16
N LEU A 165 -13.01 -3.39 -33.42
CA LEU A 165 -13.07 -4.76 -33.93
C LEU A 165 -14.49 -5.30 -34.01
N SER A 166 -15.42 -4.81 -33.18
CA SER A 166 -16.81 -5.26 -33.15
C SER A 166 -17.68 -4.64 -34.24
N LEU A 167 -17.16 -3.70 -35.04
CA LEU A 167 -17.88 -3.11 -36.19
C LEU A 167 -18.31 -4.14 -37.25
N LYS A 168 -17.70 -5.33 -37.25
CA LYS A 168 -18.04 -6.45 -38.15
C LYS A 168 -18.98 -7.48 -37.51
N LEU A 169 -19.42 -7.26 -36.27
CA LEU A 169 -20.38 -8.14 -35.62
C LEU A 169 -21.80 -7.77 -36.07
N GLU A 170 -22.60 -8.79 -36.32
CA GLU A 170 -24.01 -8.66 -36.69
C GLU A 170 -24.86 -9.69 -35.92
N GLY A 171 -26.18 -9.50 -35.96
CA GLY A 171 -27.14 -10.41 -35.34
C GLY A 171 -26.93 -10.62 -33.84
N GLU A 172 -27.11 -11.86 -33.38
CA GLU A 172 -27.01 -12.23 -31.96
C GLU A 172 -25.64 -11.92 -31.37
N SER A 173 -24.56 -12.10 -32.14
CA SER A 173 -23.20 -11.80 -31.67
C SER A 173 -22.98 -10.33 -31.35
N LYS A 174 -23.65 -9.42 -32.07
CA LYS A 174 -23.61 -7.99 -31.80
C LYS A 174 -24.40 -7.64 -30.53
N THR A 175 -25.59 -8.22 -30.37
CA THR A 175 -26.41 -8.04 -29.16
C THR A 175 -25.71 -8.52 -27.90
N GLU A 176 -25.11 -9.72 -27.92
CA GLU A 176 -24.34 -10.24 -26.79
C GLU A 176 -23.12 -9.38 -26.48
N PHE A 177 -22.41 -8.91 -27.51
CA PHE A 177 -21.27 -8.02 -27.36
C PHE A 177 -21.68 -6.71 -26.67
N ASP A 178 -22.73 -6.06 -27.16
CA ASP A 178 -23.20 -4.78 -26.63
C ASP A 178 -23.65 -4.92 -25.17
N ALA A 179 -24.36 -6.00 -24.82
CA ALA A 179 -24.72 -6.29 -23.42
C ALA A 179 -23.48 -6.42 -22.50
N LYS A 180 -22.38 -7.02 -23.01
CA LYS A 180 -21.12 -7.12 -22.26
C LYS A 180 -20.42 -5.77 -22.12
N ILE A 181 -20.52 -4.89 -23.13
CA ILE A 181 -19.97 -3.54 -23.05
C ILE A 181 -20.76 -2.67 -22.07
N GLU A 182 -22.09 -2.79 -22.03
CA GLU A 182 -22.93 -2.11 -21.04
C GLU A 182 -22.57 -2.55 -19.61
N ALA A 183 -22.48 -3.86 -19.37
CA ALA A 183 -22.07 -4.40 -18.07
C ALA A 183 -20.66 -3.92 -17.68
N PHE A 184 -19.71 -3.94 -18.63
CA PHE A 184 -18.37 -3.39 -18.43
C PHE A 184 -18.41 -1.93 -17.98
N ASN A 185 -19.13 -1.07 -18.72
CA ASN A 185 -19.20 0.36 -18.47
C ASN A 185 -19.83 0.65 -17.10
N LEU A 186 -20.89 -0.08 -16.74
CA LEU A 186 -21.51 0.03 -15.42
C LEU A 186 -20.50 -0.29 -14.31
N LYS A 187 -19.79 -1.42 -14.40
CA LYS A 187 -18.77 -1.81 -13.41
C LYS A 187 -17.59 -0.85 -13.35
N LEU A 188 -17.20 -0.29 -14.49
CA LEU A 188 -16.14 0.71 -14.53
C LEU A 188 -16.58 2.02 -13.87
N ALA A 189 -17.82 2.45 -14.07
CA ALA A 189 -18.39 3.62 -13.41
C ALA A 189 -18.48 3.42 -11.89
N GLU A 190 -18.96 2.25 -11.43
CA GLU A 190 -18.95 1.88 -10.00
C GLU A 190 -17.53 1.95 -9.42
N ALA A 191 -16.53 1.42 -10.13
CA ALA A 191 -15.13 1.47 -9.69
C ALA A 191 -14.59 2.92 -9.55
N LYS A 192 -14.99 3.82 -10.46
CA LYS A 192 -14.61 5.24 -10.39
C LYS A 192 -15.26 5.94 -9.19
N THR A 193 -16.56 5.74 -8.98
CA THR A 193 -17.29 6.27 -7.82
C THR A 193 -16.64 5.85 -6.50
N GLU A 194 -16.27 4.58 -6.36
CA GLU A 194 -15.58 4.08 -5.17
C GLU A 194 -14.19 4.72 -4.98
N LEU A 195 -13.47 5.03 -6.07
CA LEU A 195 -12.20 5.75 -5.96
C LEU A 195 -12.38 7.21 -5.52
N ASP A 196 -13.44 7.87 -5.95
CA ASP A 196 -13.73 9.25 -5.56
C ASP A 196 -14.15 9.31 -4.09
N LEU A 197 -14.97 8.36 -3.62
CA LEU A 197 -15.29 8.19 -2.21
C LEU A 197 -14.03 7.89 -1.39
N ALA A 198 -13.17 6.98 -1.87
CA ALA A 198 -11.90 6.69 -1.23
C ALA A 198 -11.04 7.95 -1.09
N ALA A 199 -10.93 8.77 -2.15
CA ALA A 199 -10.15 10.00 -2.13
C ALA A 199 -10.67 10.99 -1.08
N LYS A 200 -12.00 11.19 -1.05
CA LYS A 200 -12.66 12.08 -0.09
C LYS A 200 -12.36 11.67 1.35
N VAL A 201 -12.70 10.44 1.73
CA VAL A 201 -12.54 10.00 3.12
C VAL A 201 -11.05 9.82 3.50
N ASN A 202 -10.16 9.56 2.54
CA ASN A 202 -8.71 9.53 2.79
C ASN A 202 -8.17 10.93 3.16
N SER A 203 -8.69 11.99 2.53
CA SER A 203 -8.33 13.38 2.83
C SER A 203 -8.85 13.84 4.19
N GLU A 204 -9.97 13.29 4.64
CA GLU A 204 -10.58 13.54 5.96
C GLU A 204 -9.87 12.75 7.10
N GLY A 205 -8.84 11.96 6.78
CA GLY A 205 -8.12 11.14 7.77
C GLY A 205 -8.81 9.82 8.11
N GLU A 206 -9.92 9.49 7.45
CA GLU A 206 -10.69 8.26 7.62
C GLU A 206 -10.06 7.08 6.86
N PHE A 207 -8.78 6.79 7.13
CA PHE A 207 -7.95 5.87 6.35
C PHE A 207 -8.49 4.44 6.21
N GLN A 208 -9.27 3.99 7.19
CA GLN A 208 -9.86 2.65 7.18
C GLN A 208 -11.06 2.58 6.22
N LYS A 209 -11.95 3.59 6.25
CA LYS A 209 -13.04 3.73 5.26
C LYS A 209 -12.46 3.90 3.85
N ALA A 210 -11.41 4.70 3.69
CA ALA A 210 -10.72 4.86 2.41
C ALA A 210 -10.24 3.51 1.86
N LYS A 211 -9.67 2.67 2.72
CA LYS A 211 -9.19 1.34 2.35
C LYS A 211 -10.33 0.39 1.95
N GLU A 212 -11.51 0.54 2.54
CA GLU A 212 -12.70 -0.24 2.18
C GLU A 212 -13.21 0.14 0.79
N HIS A 213 -13.36 1.44 0.52
CA HIS A 213 -13.70 1.93 -0.82
C HIS A 213 -12.66 1.53 -1.88
N ILE A 214 -11.35 1.58 -1.56
CA ILE A 214 -10.29 1.08 -2.46
C ILE A 214 -10.46 -0.41 -2.78
N LYS A 215 -10.85 -1.23 -1.80
CA LYS A 215 -11.11 -2.67 -2.02
C LYS A 215 -12.31 -2.87 -2.92
N GLU A 216 -13.39 -2.11 -2.71
CA GLU A 216 -14.58 -2.21 -3.54
C GLU A 216 -14.30 -1.74 -4.96
N ALA A 217 -13.61 -0.61 -5.15
CA ALA A 217 -13.13 -0.16 -6.45
C ALA A 217 -12.33 -1.24 -7.19
N TYR A 218 -11.42 -1.91 -6.49
CA TYR A 218 -10.64 -3.02 -7.06
C TYR A 218 -11.52 -4.21 -7.47
N LYS A 219 -12.51 -4.56 -6.64
CA LYS A 219 -13.49 -5.62 -6.95
C LYS A 219 -14.30 -5.27 -8.19
N ARG A 220 -14.86 -4.06 -8.27
CA ARG A 220 -15.61 -3.58 -9.44
C ARG A 220 -14.77 -3.54 -10.70
N LEU A 221 -13.51 -3.11 -10.60
CA LEU A 221 -12.58 -3.15 -11.73
C LEU A 221 -12.30 -4.59 -12.21
N ARG A 222 -12.23 -5.56 -11.29
CA ARG A 222 -12.07 -6.97 -11.66
C ARG A 222 -13.32 -7.51 -12.36
N GLU A 223 -14.50 -7.19 -11.85
CA GLU A 223 -15.78 -7.52 -12.48
C GLU A 223 -15.85 -6.93 -13.89
N ALA A 224 -15.53 -5.63 -14.06
CA ALA A 224 -15.42 -4.98 -15.36
C ALA A 224 -14.45 -5.74 -16.28
N HIS A 225 -13.25 -6.06 -15.80
CA HIS A 225 -12.26 -6.75 -16.63
C HIS A 225 -12.74 -8.12 -17.14
N GLU A 226 -13.51 -8.86 -16.35
CA GLU A 226 -14.10 -10.13 -16.80
C GLU A 226 -15.17 -9.91 -17.89
N GLU A 227 -16.02 -8.88 -17.78
CA GLU A 227 -16.98 -8.54 -18.84
C GLU A 227 -16.26 -8.16 -20.14
N LEU A 228 -15.19 -7.35 -20.05
CA LEU A 228 -14.38 -6.96 -21.21
C LEU A 228 -13.72 -8.18 -21.88
N LYS A 229 -13.27 -9.15 -21.08
CA LYS A 229 -12.69 -10.41 -21.57
C LYS A 229 -13.74 -11.28 -22.25
N GLN A 230 -14.97 -11.31 -21.74
CA GLN A 230 -16.08 -12.02 -22.38
C GLN A 230 -16.45 -11.36 -23.71
N ALA A 231 -16.56 -10.02 -23.76
CA ALA A 231 -16.74 -9.27 -25.00
C ALA A 231 -15.64 -9.57 -26.03
N ALA A 232 -14.38 -9.64 -25.59
CA ALA A 232 -13.25 -10.00 -26.45
C ALA A 232 -13.37 -11.42 -27.03
N ARG A 233 -13.88 -12.38 -26.25
CA ARG A 233 -14.11 -13.76 -26.73
C ARG A 233 -15.18 -13.81 -27.83
N ILE A 234 -16.23 -13.00 -27.73
CA ILE A 234 -17.27 -12.92 -28.77
C ILE A 234 -16.65 -12.45 -30.09
N VAL A 235 -15.89 -11.34 -30.05
CA VAL A 235 -15.21 -10.81 -31.23
C VAL A 235 -14.26 -11.82 -31.87
N VAL A 236 -13.50 -12.58 -31.06
CA VAL A 236 -12.58 -13.61 -31.57
C VAL A 236 -13.33 -14.78 -32.19
N LYS A 237 -14.39 -15.28 -31.55
CA LYS A 237 -15.20 -16.39 -32.10
C LYS A 237 -15.82 -16.02 -33.44
N SER A 238 -16.44 -14.85 -33.54
CA SER A 238 -17.07 -14.42 -34.80
C SER A 238 -16.05 -14.20 -35.92
N LYS A 239 -14.84 -13.72 -35.61
CA LYS A 239 -13.76 -13.63 -36.60
C LYS A 239 -13.29 -14.98 -37.14
N VAL A 240 -13.26 -16.01 -36.30
CA VAL A 240 -12.94 -17.37 -36.75
C VAL A 240 -14.05 -17.88 -37.68
N SER A 241 -15.32 -17.74 -37.29
CA SER A 241 -16.47 -18.16 -38.11
C SER A 241 -16.52 -17.46 -39.48
N LEU A 242 -16.25 -16.15 -39.53
CA LEU A 242 -16.21 -15.39 -40.79
C LEU A 242 -15.08 -15.81 -41.74
N ASN A 243 -13.99 -16.37 -41.22
CA ASN A 243 -12.92 -16.89 -42.06
C ASN A 243 -13.27 -18.28 -42.61
N THR A 244 -13.89 -19.15 -41.79
CA THR A 244 -14.33 -20.47 -42.24
C THR A 244 -15.44 -20.38 -43.29
N GLU A 245 -16.38 -19.43 -43.15
CA GLU A 245 -17.44 -19.23 -44.15
C GLU A 245 -16.89 -18.76 -45.50
N LYS A 246 -15.86 -17.89 -45.50
CA LYS A 246 -15.18 -17.44 -46.73
C LYS A 246 -14.35 -18.52 -47.39
N GLU A 247 -13.73 -19.40 -46.61
CA GLU A 247 -13.02 -20.58 -47.14
C GLU A 247 -14.01 -21.57 -47.78
N VAL A 248 -15.18 -21.79 -47.15
CA VAL A 248 -16.23 -22.68 -47.69
C VAL A 248 -16.94 -22.08 -48.92
N GLU A 249 -17.04 -20.76 -49.05
CA GLU A 249 -17.55 -20.11 -50.27
C GLU A 249 -16.54 -20.17 -51.43
N ASN A 250 -15.24 -19.99 -51.17
CA ASN A 250 -14.21 -20.10 -52.21
C ASN A 250 -13.98 -21.54 -52.70
N ASP A 251 -14.27 -22.56 -51.88
CA ASP A 251 -14.20 -23.97 -52.29
C ASP A 251 -15.44 -24.45 -53.09
N LYS A 252 -16.44 -23.57 -53.31
CA LYS A 252 -17.67 -23.87 -54.06
C LYS A 252 -17.77 -23.18 -55.44
N GLU A 253 -16.77 -22.39 -55.82
CA GLU A 253 -16.57 -21.88 -57.20
C GLU A 253 -15.60 -22.76 -57.98
#